data_AF-A0A137S9L4-F1
#
_entry.id   AF-A0A137S9L4-F1
#
_cell.length_a   1.000
_cell.length_b   1.000
_cell.length_c   1.000
_cell.angle_alpha   90.00
_cell.angle_beta   90.00
_cell.angle_gamma   90.00
#
_symmetry.space_group_name_H-M   'P 1'
#
loop_
_entity.id
_entity.type
_entity.pdbx_description
1 polymer ?
#
loop_
_entity_poly.entity_id
_entity_poly.type
_entity_poly.pdbx_seq_one_letter_code
_entity_poly.pdbx_strand_id
1 'polypeptide(L)'
;MKSFIFFIIIACTLALAAAFASSNDQLVDFNYLIALDSFKLSSLLVGAFVSGLVVAGMCMGLLLMKLKLSLSKLKRKSKRQVTELERLRAADIKG
;
A
#
# COMPACT_ATOMS: atom_id res chain seq x y z
N MET A 1 28.84 -4.72 2.05
CA MET A 1 27.92 -5.84 1.74
C MET A 1 26.49 -5.40 1.42
N LYS A 2 25.83 -4.57 2.24
CA LYS A 2 24.47 -4.05 1.97
C LYS A 2 24.30 -3.37 0.60
N SER A 3 25.27 -2.55 0.18
CA SER A 3 25.22 -1.87 -1.13
C SER A 3 25.37 -2.82 -2.32
N PHE A 4 26.15 -3.90 -2.16
CA PHE A 4 26.33 -4.92 -3.20
C PHE A 4 25.06 -5.77 -3.37
N ILE A 5 24.43 -6.13 -2.25
CA ILE A 5 23.11 -6.81 -2.26
C ILE A 5 22.06 -5.92 -2.92
N PHE A 6 22.03 -4.62 -2.58
CA PHE A 6 21.10 -3.68 -3.19
C PHE A 6 21.32 -3.54 -4.70
N PHE A 7 22.57 -3.53 -5.14
CA PHE A 7 22.92 -3.52 -6.57
C PHE A 7 22.42 -4.79 -7.28
N ILE A 8 22.62 -5.97 -6.69
CA ILE A 8 22.09 -7.23 -7.25
C ILE A 8 20.57 -7.19 -7.35
N ILE A 9 19.88 -6.71 -6.30
CA ILE A 9 18.42 -6.60 -6.31
C ILE A 9 17.97 -5.71 -7.46
N ILE A 10 18.57 -4.53 -7.63
CA ILE A 10 18.24 -3.62 -8.74
C ILE A 10 18.49 -4.32 -10.09
N ALA A 11 19.65 -4.96 -10.27
CA ALA A 11 19.98 -5.65 -11.52
C ALA A 11 18.98 -6.77 -11.83
N CYS A 12 18.61 -7.58 -10.84
CA CYS A 12 17.59 -8.62 -10.99
C CYS A 12 16.21 -8.04 -11.32
N THR A 13 15.79 -6.96 -10.66
CA THR A 13 14.52 -6.29 -10.97
C THR A 13 14.51 -5.72 -12.40
N LEU A 14 15.61 -5.11 -12.84
CA LEU A 14 15.74 -4.60 -14.20
C LEU A 14 15.70 -5.74 -15.23
N ALA A 15 16.39 -6.85 -14.97
CA ALA A 15 16.37 -8.03 -15.84
C ALA A 15 14.96 -8.63 -15.94
N LEU A 16 14.24 -8.74 -14.82
CA LEU A 16 12.84 -9.22 -14.80
C LEU A 16 11.92 -8.27 -15.57
N ALA A 17 12.07 -6.95 -15.39
CA ALA A 17 11.28 -5.97 -16.12
C ALA A 17 11.54 -6.04 -17.63
N ALA A 18 12.81 -6.19 -18.04
CA ALA A 18 13.20 -6.34 -19.43
C ALA A 18 12.65 -7.64 -20.03
N ALA A 19 12.76 -8.77 -19.31
CA ALA A 19 12.20 -10.05 -19.74
C ALA A 19 10.67 -9.97 -19.89
N PHE A 20 9.99 -9.37 -18.92
CA PHE A 20 8.54 -9.15 -18.98
C PHE A 20 8.14 -8.27 -20.17
N ALA A 21 8.86 -7.17 -20.41
CA ALA A 21 8.59 -6.31 -21.55
C ALA A 21 8.81 -7.04 -22.88
N SER A 22 9.89 -7.81 -22.99
CA SER A 22 10.23 -8.59 -24.19
C SER A 22 9.23 -9.72 -24.46
N SER A 23 8.77 -10.43 -23.43
CA SER A 23 7.75 -11.47 -23.57
C SER A 23 6.36 -10.92 -23.93
N ASN A 24 6.14 -9.62 -23.69
CA ASN A 24 4.88 -8.93 -23.97
C ASN A 24 5.08 -7.81 -25.02
N ASP A 25 6.03 -7.97 -25.95
CA ASP A 25 6.30 -6.99 -27.00
C ASP A 25 5.31 -7.03 -28.18
N GLN A 26 4.22 -7.78 -28.01
CA GLN A 26 3.14 -7.85 -28.98
C GLN A 26 2.43 -6.49 -29.12
N LEU A 27 2.21 -6.06 -30.36
CA LEU A 27 1.36 -4.92 -30.68
C LEU A 27 -0.12 -5.34 -30.61
N VAL A 28 -0.93 -4.52 -29.96
CA VAL A 28 -2.37 -4.68 -29.83
C VAL A 28 -3.04 -3.46 -30.43
N ASP A 29 -3.90 -3.69 -31.42
CA ASP A 29 -4.65 -2.64 -32.08
C ASP A 29 -5.83 -2.22 -31.19
N PHE A 30 -5.86 -0.95 -30.79
CA PHE A 30 -6.99 -0.39 -30.08
C PHE A 30 -7.90 0.32 -31.07
N ASN A 31 -8.95 -0.39 -31.51
CA ASN A 31 -10.02 0.21 -32.30
C ASN A 31 -11.12 0.76 -31.37
N TYR A 32 -10.81 1.86 -30.69
CA TYR A 32 -11.85 2.67 -30.07
C TYR A 32 -12.30 3.71 -31.08
N LEU A 33 -13.60 4.07 -31.05
CA LEU A 33 -14.35 4.91 -31.99
C LEU A 33 -13.72 6.27 -32.41
N ILE A 34 -12.55 6.63 -31.87
CA ILE A 34 -11.89 7.94 -31.99
C ILE A 34 -10.41 7.82 -32.44
N ALA A 35 -9.74 6.67 -32.34
CA ALA A 35 -8.35 6.52 -32.82
C ALA A 35 -7.97 5.06 -33.10
N LEU A 36 -7.21 4.85 -34.18
CA LEU A 36 -6.64 3.57 -34.59
C LEU A 36 -5.14 3.61 -34.28
N ASP A 37 -4.78 3.38 -33.01
CA ASP A 37 -3.37 3.38 -32.60
C ASP A 37 -2.97 2.01 -32.04
N SER A 38 -1.72 1.63 -32.29
CA SER A 38 -1.17 0.32 -31.94
C SER A 38 -0.27 0.45 -30.72
N PHE A 39 -0.64 -0.22 -29.64
CA PHE A 39 0.10 -0.16 -28.38
C PHE A 39 0.78 -1.49 -28.08
N LYS A 40 1.97 -1.43 -27.48
CA LYS A 40 2.64 -2.62 -26.95
C LYS A 40 1.87 -3.16 -25.74
N LEU A 41 1.56 -4.46 -25.74
CA LEU A 41 0.89 -5.16 -24.64
C LEU A 41 1.61 -4.93 -23.30
N SER A 42 2.94 -4.91 -23.31
CA SER A 42 3.77 -4.59 -22.16
C SER A 42 3.42 -3.24 -21.51
N SER A 43 3.17 -2.19 -22.30
CA SER A 43 2.83 -0.86 -21.79
C SER A 43 1.46 -0.84 -21.12
N LEU A 44 0.50 -1.55 -21.70
CA LEU A 44 -0.83 -1.70 -21.11
C LEU A 44 -0.79 -2.47 -19.80
N LEU A 45 -0.05 -3.58 -19.78
CA LEU A 45 0.04 -4.44 -18.61
C LEU A 45 0.74 -3.70 -17.46
N VAL A 46 1.79 -2.93 -17.76
CA VAL A 46 2.43 -2.03 -16.78
C VAL A 46 1.45 -0.97 -16.28
N GLY A 47 0.70 -0.32 -17.17
CA GLY A 47 -0.31 0.69 -16.78
C GLY A 47 -1.42 0.10 -15.89
N ALA A 48 -1.93 -1.08 -16.23
CA ALA A 48 -2.92 -1.80 -15.43
C ALA A 48 -2.36 -2.21 -14.07
N PHE A 49 -1.12 -2.70 -14.02
CA PHE A 49 -0.48 -3.09 -12.77
C PHE A 49 -0.24 -1.89 -11.84
N VAL A 50 0.31 -0.79 -12.37
CA VAL A 50 0.56 0.43 -11.60
C VAL A 50 -0.76 1.03 -11.09
N SER A 51 -1.79 1.12 -11.94
CA SER A 51 -3.09 1.63 -11.51
C SER A 51 -3.73 0.74 -10.43
N GLY A 52 -3.67 -0.58 -10.58
CA GLY A 52 -4.11 -1.52 -9.55
C GLY A 52 -3.36 -1.34 -8.22
N LEU A 53 -2.04 -1.17 -8.26
CA LEU A 53 -1.21 -0.98 -7.08
C LEU A 53 -1.50 0.36 -6.38
N VAL A 54 -1.75 1.43 -7.14
CA VAL A 54 -2.17 2.74 -6.61
C VAL A 54 -3.52 2.62 -5.91
N VAL A 55 -4.51 1.98 -6.53
CA VAL A 55 -5.85 1.80 -5.95
C VAL A 55 -5.77 0.94 -4.69
N ALA A 56 -5.08 -0.19 -4.73
CA ALA A 56 -4.89 -1.05 -3.57
C ALA A 56 -4.17 -0.32 -2.43
N GLY A 57 -3.10 0.42 -2.75
CA GLY A 57 -2.35 1.23 -1.80
C GLY A 57 -3.20 2.33 -1.17
N MET A 58 -4.05 2.99 -1.96
CA MET A 58 -4.97 4.01 -1.46
C MET A 58 -6.00 3.39 -0.51
N CYS A 59 -6.65 2.29 -0.90
CA CYS A 59 -7.60 1.57 -0.05
C CYS A 59 -6.95 1.14 1.27
N MET A 60 -5.78 0.48 1.20
CA MET A 60 -5.06 0.04 2.40
C MET A 60 -4.62 1.23 3.27
N GLY A 61 -4.11 2.29 2.67
CA GLY A 61 -3.70 3.51 3.37
C GLY A 61 -4.84 4.13 4.18
N LEU A 62 -6.03 4.25 3.57
CA LEU A 62 -7.22 4.78 4.25
C LEU A 62 -7.66 3.88 5.42
N LEU A 63 -7.66 2.55 5.23
CA LEU A 63 -8.01 1.60 6.29
C LEU A 63 -7.02 1.68 7.46
N LEU A 64 -5.72 1.74 7.18
CA LEU A 64 -4.68 1.86 8.20
C LEU A 64 -4.79 3.19 8.96
N MET A 65 -5.08 4.30 8.26
CA MET A 65 -5.33 5.59 8.90
C MET A 65 -6.52 5.52 9.87
N LYS A 66 -7.66 4.95 9.42
CA LYS A 66 -8.83 4.74 10.28
C LYS A 66 -8.50 3.87 11.50
N LEU A 67 -7.78 2.77 11.30
CA LEU A 67 -7.39 1.86 12.37
C LEU A 67 -6.49 2.56 13.41
N LYS A 68 -5.49 3.33 12.96
CA LYS A 68 -4.61 4.10 13.85
C LYS A 68 -5.37 5.13 14.67
N LEU A 69 -6.34 5.83 14.06
CA LEU A 69 -7.19 6.79 14.76
C LEU A 69 -8.05 6.11 15.82
N SER A 70 -8.68 4.99 15.49
CA SER A 70 -9.48 4.20 16.44
C SER A 70 -8.65 3.69 17.60
N LEU A 71 -7.44 3.19 17.33
CA LEU A 71 -6.52 2.72 18.36
C LEU A 71 -6.09 3.84 19.30
N SER A 72 -5.81 5.04 18.77
CA SER A 72 -5.49 6.23 19.58
C SER A 72 -6.67 6.63 20.48
N LYS A 73 -7.90 6.63 19.94
CA LYS A 73 -9.11 6.91 20.71
C LYS A 73 -9.33 5.88 21.83
N LEU A 74 -9.22 4.59 21.51
CA LEU A 74 -9.37 3.51 22.50
C LEU A 74 -8.31 3.59 23.59
N LYS A 75 -7.04 3.84 23.24
CA LYS A 75 -5.96 3.98 24.21
C LYS A 75 -6.20 5.15 25.17
N ARG A 76 -6.72 6.29 24.68
CA ARG A 76 -7.11 7.43 25.52
C ARG A 76 -8.27 7.08 26.46
N LYS A 77 -9.30 6.41 25.96
CA LYS A 77 -10.45 5.96 26.78
C LYS A 77 -10.01 4.98 27.87
N SER A 78 -9.21 3.98 27.51
CA SER A 78 -8.64 3.02 28.46
C SER A 78 -7.83 3.71 29.56
N LYS A 79 -6.95 4.67 29.21
CA LYS A 79 -6.18 5.42 30.21
C LYS A 79 -7.09 6.19 31.18
N ARG A 80 -8.15 6.83 30.69
CA ARG A 80 -9.12 7.56 31.54
C ARG A 80 -9.84 6.62 32.51
N GLN A 81 -10.33 5.48 32.01
CA GLN A 81 -11.00 4.47 32.83
C GLN A 81 -10.09 3.93 33.94
N VAL A 82 -8.81 3.66 33.62
CA VAL A 82 -7.81 3.25 34.63
C VAL A 82 -7.64 4.32 35.69
N THR A 83 -7.47 5.59 35.31
CA THR A 83 -7.32 6.70 36.27
C THR A 83 -8.58 6.92 37.13
N GLU A 84 -9.78 6.76 36.57
CA GLU A 84 -11.04 6.86 37.33
C GLU A 84 -11.17 5.71 38.35
N LEU A 85 -10.84 4.49 37.94
CA LEU A 85 -10.81 3.33 38.85
C LEU A 85 -9.82 3.53 40.01
N GLU A 86 -8.63 4.05 39.74
CA GLU A 86 -7.65 4.36 40.78
C GLU A 86 -8.15 5.44 41.76
N ARG A 87 -8.83 6.47 41.25
CA ARG A 87 -9.43 7.52 42.10
C ARG A 87 -10.55 6.98 42.98
N LEU A 88 -11.44 6.16 42.43
CA LEU A 88 -12.54 5.54 43.19
C LEU A 88 -12.00 4.64 44.30
N ARG A 89 -10.99 3.80 44.01
CA ARG A 89 -10.31 2.99 45.02
C ARG A 89 -9.67 3.84 46.12
N ALA A 90 -9.03 4.95 45.77
CA ALA A 90 -8.40 5.84 46.76
C ALA A 90 -9.40 6.60 47.63
N ALA A 91 -10.62 6.85 47.13
CA ALA A 91 -11.70 7.47 47.90
C ALA A 91 -12.37 6.48 48.86
N ASP A 92 -12.57 5.24 48.43
CA ASP A 92 -13.15 4.14 49.24
C ASP A 92 -12.27 3.78 50.45
N ILE A 93 -10.94 3.79 50.27
CA ILE A 93 -9.97 3.50 51.37
C ILE A 93 -9.93 4.61 52.44
N LYS A 94 -10.43 5.81 52.14
CA LYS A 94 -10.43 6.96 53.07
C LYS A 94 -11.77 7.18 53.78
N GLY A 95 -12.81 6.43 53.41
CA GLY A 95 -14.16 6.48 53.99
C GLY A 95 -14.30 5.59 55.22
#